data_AF-A0A7Y3NT54-F1
#
_entry.id   AF-A0A7Y3NT54-F1
#
_cell.length_a   1.000
_cell.length_b   1.000
_cell.length_c   1.000
_cell.angle_alpha   90.00
_cell.angle_beta   90.00
_cell.angle_gamma   90.00
#
_symmetry.space_group_name_H-M   'P 1'
#
loop_
_entity.id
_entity.type
_entity.pdbx_description
1 polymer ?
#
loop_
_entity_poly.entity_id
_entity_poly.type
_entity_poly.pdbx_seq_one_letter_code
_entity_poly.pdbx_strand_id
1 'polypeptide(L)'
;MAPKVQKLKCALAGEELAAEVERLARIGAANREIACHVGLSPAALKRRCGPAIARGRTALKLRLRAHQVDRACGKEPSERMLLWLGRHYLKQNAAAKTSADQRPPKAYININLEQV
;
A
#
# COMPACT_ATOMS: atom_id res chain seq x y z
N MET A 1 -11.56 -18.90 25.54
CA MET A 1 -10.54 -18.47 26.53
C MET A 1 -9.78 -17.29 25.92
N ALA A 2 -9.92 -16.09 26.48
CA ALA A 2 -9.10 -14.95 26.04
C ALA A 2 -7.66 -15.15 26.54
N PRO A 3 -6.62 -14.97 25.71
CA PRO A 3 -5.25 -15.10 26.17
C PRO A 3 -4.98 -14.04 27.24
N LYS A 4 -4.52 -14.50 28.41
CA LYS A 4 -4.08 -13.62 29.49
C LYS A 4 -2.92 -12.79 28.96
N VAL A 5 -3.16 -11.50 28.75
CA VAL A 5 -2.12 -10.55 28.36
C VAL A 5 -1.11 -10.50 29.50
N GLN A 6 0.01 -11.20 29.31
CA GLN A 6 1.17 -11.14 30.21
C GLN A 6 1.49 -9.66 30.40
N LYS A 7 1.43 -9.17 31.64
CA LYS A 7 1.82 -7.80 31.98
C LYS A 7 3.33 -7.67 31.77
N LEU A 8 3.75 -7.44 30.53
CA LEU A 8 5.09 -6.98 30.20
C LEU A 8 5.19 -5.58 30.81
N LYS A 9 5.95 -5.46 31.89
CA LYS A 9 6.26 -4.16 32.50
C LYS A 9 6.84 -3.28 31.39
N CYS A 10 6.14 -2.20 31.07
CA CYS A 10 6.59 -1.18 30.14
C CYS A 10 7.89 -0.59 30.71
N ALA A 11 9.04 -1.07 30.23
CA ALA A 11 10.35 -0.57 30.65
C ALA A 11 10.62 0.84 30.09
N LEU A 12 9.92 1.22 29.03
CA LEU A 12 10.03 2.53 28.37
C LEU A 12 9.03 3.51 28.97
N ALA A 13 9.49 4.69 29.38
CA ALA A 13 8.65 5.76 29.91
C ALA A 13 8.84 7.06 29.12
N GLY A 14 7.83 7.93 29.15
CA GLY A 14 7.91 9.28 28.58
C GLY A 14 8.31 9.31 27.11
N GLU A 15 9.41 10.02 26.81
CA GLU A 15 9.91 10.26 25.45
C GLU A 15 10.51 9.03 24.78
N GLU A 16 11.16 8.14 25.53
CA GLU A 16 11.77 6.90 24.98
C GLU A 16 10.71 6.00 24.35
N LEU A 17 9.56 5.89 25.02
CA LEU A 17 8.40 5.16 24.48
C LEU A 17 7.90 5.78 23.18
N ALA A 18 7.83 7.11 23.11
CA ALA A 18 7.38 7.80 21.91
C ALA A 18 8.37 7.62 20.74
N ALA A 19 9.68 7.70 21.00
CA ALA A 19 10.72 7.48 20.01
C ALA A 19 10.68 6.06 19.44
N GLU A 20 10.55 5.05 20.31
CA GLU A 20 10.50 3.65 19.87
C GLU A 20 9.22 3.33 19.07
N VAL A 21 8.07 3.83 19.52
CA VAL A 21 6.81 3.69 18.76
C VAL A 21 6.90 4.35 17.39
N GLU A 22 7.51 5.54 17.30
CA GLU A 22 7.72 6.21 16.02
C GLU A 22 8.65 5.41 15.10
N ARG A 23 9.76 4.88 15.63
CA ARG A 23 10.71 4.03 14.89
C ARG A 23 10.01 2.81 14.29
N LEU A 24 9.20 2.12 15.10
CA LEU A 24 8.44 0.94 14.66
C LEU A 24 7.34 1.31 13.65
N ALA A 25 6.65 2.42 13.84
CA ALA A 25 5.64 2.89 12.90
C ALA A 25 6.27 3.26 11.53
N ARG A 26 7.49 3.81 11.54
CA ARG A 26 8.27 4.20 10.36
C ARG A 26 8.70 3.01 9.49
N ILE A 27 8.86 1.83 10.07
CA ILE A 27 9.16 0.60 9.31
C ILE A 27 7.91 -0.18 8.90
N GLY A 28 6.71 0.31 9.24
CA GLY A 28 5.46 -0.33 8.83
C GLY A 28 4.86 -1.33 9.80
N ALA A 29 5.45 -1.55 10.99
CA ALA A 29 4.91 -2.48 11.99
C ALA A 29 3.46 -2.12 12.35
N ALA A 30 2.55 -3.09 12.48
CA ALA A 30 1.15 -2.83 12.79
C ALA A 30 0.95 -2.39 14.25
N ASN A 31 -0.10 -1.62 14.55
CA ASN A 31 -0.34 -1.12 15.91
C ASN A 31 -0.46 -2.25 16.95
N ARG A 32 -0.95 -3.44 16.55
CA ARG A 32 -1.00 -4.64 17.42
C ARG A 32 0.40 -5.16 17.78
N GLU A 33 1.31 -5.16 16.81
CA GLU A 33 2.70 -5.62 16.96
C GLU A 33 3.47 -4.64 17.83
N ILE A 34 3.30 -3.33 17.55
CA ILE A 34 3.87 -2.26 18.37
C ILE A 34 3.37 -2.38 19.81
N ALA A 35 2.05 -2.52 20.01
CA ALA A 35 1.44 -2.61 21.33
C ALA A 35 1.98 -3.82 22.13
N CYS A 36 2.09 -4.97 21.47
CA CYS A 36 2.68 -6.17 22.05
C CYS A 36 4.15 -5.95 22.42
N HIS A 37 4.93 -5.32 21.53
CA HIS A 37 6.34 -5.03 21.72
C HIS A 37 6.60 -4.10 22.92
N VAL A 38 5.81 -3.03 23.08
CA VAL A 38 5.99 -2.06 24.17
C VAL A 38 5.22 -2.41 25.45
N GLY A 39 4.54 -3.55 25.50
CA GLY A 39 3.75 -3.98 26.66
C GLY A 39 2.51 -3.13 26.94
N LEU A 40 1.89 -2.54 25.90
CA LEU A 40 0.65 -1.77 26.02
C LEU A 40 -0.54 -2.49 25.39
N SER A 41 -1.75 -2.17 25.85
CA SER A 41 -2.94 -2.53 25.07
C SER A 41 -3.03 -1.65 23.82
N PRO A 42 -3.67 -2.10 22.72
CA PRO A 42 -3.84 -1.29 21.51
C PRO A 42 -4.54 0.05 21.78
N ALA A 43 -5.51 0.07 22.69
CA ALA A 43 -6.19 1.28 23.12
C ALA A 43 -5.26 2.24 23.87
N ALA A 44 -4.44 1.72 24.80
CA ALA A 44 -3.46 2.53 25.53
C ALA A 44 -2.37 3.08 24.59
N LEU A 45 -1.90 2.28 23.64
CA LEU A 45 -0.94 2.71 22.62
C LEU A 45 -1.49 3.87 21.80
N LYS A 46 -2.73 3.76 21.28
CA LYS A 46 -3.37 4.82 20.48
C LYS A 46 -3.54 6.11 21.29
N ARG A 47 -3.96 6.00 22.55
CA ARG A 47 -4.16 7.16 23.43
C ARG A 47 -2.86 7.87 23.79
N ARG A 48 -1.80 7.12 24.12
CA ARG A 48 -0.52 7.67 24.62
C ARG A 48 0.44 8.06 23.50
N CYS A 49 0.46 7.31 22.41
CA CYS A 49 1.48 7.40 21.37
C CYS A 49 0.91 7.73 19.98
N GLY A 50 -0.34 8.21 19.91
CA GLY A 50 -0.99 8.59 18.65
C GLY A 50 -0.14 9.54 17.78
N PRO A 51 0.43 10.63 18.33
CA PRO A 51 1.31 11.52 17.57
C PRO A 51 2.57 10.83 17.03
N ALA A 52 3.22 9.97 17.83
CA ALA A 52 4.40 9.22 17.42
C ALA A 52 4.09 8.24 16.28
N ILE A 53 2.96 7.54 16.36
CA ILE A 53 2.48 6.67 15.28
C ILE A 53 2.27 7.50 14.01
N ALA A 54 1.57 8.64 14.11
CA ALA A 54 1.28 9.48 12.96
C ALA A 54 2.56 9.97 12.26
N ARG A 55 3.55 10.47 13.01
CA ARG A 55 4.85 10.89 12.47
C ARG A 55 5.57 9.73 11.76
N GLY A 56 5.65 8.57 12.41
CA GLY A 56 6.25 7.38 11.81
C GLY A 56 5.55 6.95 10.52
N ARG A 57 4.21 6.96 10.48
CA ARG A 57 3.45 6.64 9.25
C ARG A 57 3.65 7.65 8.15
N THR A 58 3.74 8.93 8.48
CA THR A 58 4.03 9.98 7.49
C THR A 58 5.42 9.77 6.90
N ALA A 59 6.44 9.51 7.72
CA ALA A 59 7.79 9.21 7.27
C ALA A 59 7.85 7.96 6.38
N LEU A 60 7.12 6.89 6.73
CA LEU A 60 6.98 5.70 5.89
C LEU A 60 6.38 6.03 4.52
N LYS A 61 5.26 6.77 4.49
CA LYS A 61 4.60 7.17 3.24
C LYS A 61 5.52 8.01 2.36
N LEU A 62 6.28 8.95 2.94
CA LEU A 62 7.25 9.76 2.21
C LEU A 62 8.36 8.90 1.60
N ARG A 63 8.94 7.97 2.37
CA ARG A 63 9.96 7.04 1.86
C ARG A 63 9.44 6.15 0.74
N LEU A 64 8.26 5.55 0.92
CA LEU A 64 7.64 4.71 -0.12
C LEU A 64 7.41 5.50 -1.40
N ARG A 65 6.96 6.74 -1.29
CA ARG A 65 6.74 7.64 -2.42
C ARG A 65 8.02 7.99 -3.16
N ALA A 66 9.10 8.29 -2.42
CA ALA A 66 10.41 8.51 -3.02
C ALA A 66 10.89 7.26 -3.79
N HIS A 67 10.76 6.07 -3.20
CA HIS A 67 11.09 4.82 -3.87
C HIS A 67 10.22 4.53 -5.09
N GLN A 68 8.93 4.88 -5.06
CA GLN A 68 8.05 4.74 -6.22
C GLN A 68 8.51 5.63 -7.39
N VAL A 69 8.89 6.87 -7.09
CA VAL A 69 9.42 7.81 -8.11
C VAL A 69 10.75 7.32 -8.65
N ASP A 70 11.67 6.90 -7.80
CA ASP A 70 12.96 6.33 -8.22
C ASP A 70 12.75 5.07 -9.07
N ARG A 71 11.82 4.17 -8.68
CA ARG A 71 11.51 2.99 -9.48
C ARG A 71 10.85 3.33 -10.82
N ALA A 72 10.18 4.46 -10.94
CA ALA A 72 9.55 4.89 -12.19
C ALA A 72 10.53 5.61 -13.13
N CYS A 73 11.44 6.43 -12.60
CA CYS A 73 12.28 7.34 -13.37
C CYS A 73 13.79 7.05 -13.28
N GLY A 74 14.20 6.11 -12.44
CA GLY A 74 15.58 5.78 -12.16
C GLY A 74 16.22 4.92 -13.25
N LYS A 75 17.40 4.38 -12.95
CA LYS A 75 18.23 3.63 -13.91
C LYS A 75 17.54 2.37 -14.45
N GLU A 76 16.72 1.74 -13.63
CA GLU A 76 15.86 0.63 -14.01
C GLU A 76 14.41 1.07 -13.88
N PRO A 77 13.83 1.71 -14.90
CA PRO A 77 12.47 2.22 -14.83
C PRO A 77 11.45 1.07 -14.88
N SER A 78 10.36 1.23 -14.14
CA SER A 78 9.19 0.36 -14.20
C SER A 78 8.05 1.10 -14.88
N GLU A 79 7.71 0.68 -16.10
CA GLU A 79 6.58 1.25 -16.86
C GLU A 79 5.26 1.16 -16.07
N ARG A 80 5.04 0.03 -15.39
CA ARG A 80 3.85 -0.16 -14.52
C ARG A 80 3.79 0.89 -13.41
N MET A 81 4.94 1.21 -12.79
CA MET A 81 4.99 2.25 -11.76
C MET A 81 4.76 3.63 -12.37
N LEU A 82 5.35 3.91 -13.53
CA LEU A 82 5.16 5.16 -14.25
C LEU A 82 3.68 5.39 -14.62
N LEU A 83 3.00 4.37 -15.16
CA LEU A 83 1.56 4.40 -15.44
C LEU A 83 0.72 4.61 -14.18
N TRP A 84 1.08 3.94 -13.08
CA TRP A 84 0.39 4.12 -11.79
C TRP A 84 0.54 5.56 -11.28
N LEU A 85 1.76 6.10 -11.28
CA LEU A 85 2.03 7.48 -10.86
C LEU A 85 1.34 8.49 -11.79
N GLY A 86 1.34 8.27 -13.11
CA GLY A 86 0.63 9.11 -14.08
C GLY A 86 -0.88 9.19 -13.80
N ARG A 87 -1.51 8.06 -13.47
CA ARG A 87 -2.92 8.03 -13.05
C ARG A 87 -3.16 8.82 -11.77
N HIS A 88 -2.30 8.66 -10.77
CA HIS A 88 -2.50 9.26 -9.45
C HIS A 88 -2.12 10.74 -9.35
N TYR A 89 -1.03 11.17 -10.00
CA TYR A 89 -0.53 12.54 -9.94
C TYR A 89 -1.01 13.41 -11.08
N LEU A 90 -1.05 12.87 -12.29
CA LEU A 90 -1.38 13.61 -13.51
C LEU A 90 -2.84 13.44 -13.92
N LYS A 91 -3.62 12.67 -13.15
CA LYS A 91 -5.03 12.34 -13.44
C LYS A 91 -5.19 11.77 -14.86
N GLN A 92 -4.19 11.05 -15.35
CA GLN A 92 -4.24 10.36 -16.64
C GLN A 92 -5.18 9.17 -16.51
N ASN A 93 -6.48 9.46 -16.60
CA ASN A 93 -7.48 8.41 -16.67
C ASN A 93 -7.26 7.63 -17.96
N ALA A 94 -7.29 6.30 -17.89
CA ALA A 94 -7.37 5.50 -19.10
C ALA A 94 -8.68 5.93 -19.79
N ALA A 95 -8.58 6.49 -21.00
CA ALA A 95 -9.75 6.75 -21.81
C ALA A 95 -10.55 5.45 -21.85
N ALA A 96 -11.79 5.49 -21.39
CA ALA A 96 -12.69 4.36 -21.56
C ALA A 96 -12.69 4.08 -23.07
N LYS A 97 -12.29 2.86 -23.46
CA LYS A 97 -12.48 2.43 -24.85
C LYS A 97 -13.97 2.48 -25.09
N THR A 98 -14.47 3.56 -25.70
CA THR A 98 -15.74 3.52 -26.41
C THR A 98 -15.54 2.47 -27.47
N SER A 99 -16.02 1.25 -27.19
CA SER A 99 -16.07 0.16 -28.16
C SER A 99 -17.21 0.47 -29.12
N ALA A 100 -16.98 1.46 -29.98
CA ALA A 100 -17.74 1.58 -31.22
C ALA A 100 -17.30 0.40 -32.09
N ASP A 101 -18.27 -0.45 -32.44
CA ASP A 101 -18.15 -1.55 -33.40
C ASP A 101 -17.51 -2.87 -32.90
N GLN A 102 -18.28 -3.62 -32.11
CA GLN A 102 -18.17 -5.09 -32.09
C GLN A 102 -19.25 -5.67 -33.02
N ARG A 103 -19.13 -5.47 -34.33
CA ARG A 103 -19.74 -6.40 -35.29
C ARG A 103 -18.67 -7.42 -35.68
N PRO A 104 -18.90 -8.73 -35.48
CA PRO A 104 -17.98 -9.72 -36.01
C PRO A 104 -17.92 -9.59 -37.54
N PRO A 105 -16.74 -9.68 -38.16
CA PRO A 105 -16.62 -9.63 -39.62
C PRO A 105 -17.47 -10.75 -40.21
N LYS A 106 -18.32 -10.40 -41.20
CA LYS A 106 -19.12 -11.38 -41.95
C LYS A 106 -18.20 -12.46 -42.50
N ALA A 107 -18.28 -13.66 -41.94
CA ALA A 107 -17.64 -14.83 -42.52
C ALA A 107 -18.28 -15.10 -43.89
N TYR A 108 -17.53 -14.89 -44.96
CA TYR A 108 -17.90 -15.46 -46.25
C TYR A 108 -17.79 -16.97 -46.11
N ILE A 109 -18.94 -17.66 -46.11
CA ILE A 109 -18.98 -19.11 -46.15
C ILE A 109 -18.51 -19.50 -47.56
N ASN A 110 -17.32 -20.10 -47.63
CA ASN A 110 -16.81 -20.71 -48.85
C ASN A 110 -17.75 -21.82 -49.29
N ILE A 111 -18.11 -21.76 -50.57
CA ILE A 111 -18.90 -22.74 -51.31
C ILE A 111 -18.15 -24.08 -51.30
N ASN A 112 -18.79 -25.16 -50.90
CA ASN A 112 -18.35 -26.51 -51.28
C ASN A 112 -18.94 -26.84 -52.65
N LEU A 113 -18.14 -26.66 -53.70
CA LEU A 113 -18.29 -27.43 -54.93
C LEU A 113 -17.92 -28.89 -54.60
N GLU A 114 -18.68 -29.84 -55.15
CA GLU A 114 -18.66 -31.29 -54.90
C GLU A 114 -19.72 -31.81 -53.92
N GLN A 115 -20.98 -31.80 -54.38
CA GLN A 115 -21.76 -33.05 -54.42
C GLN A 115 -22.42 -33.17 -55.78
N VAL A 116 -22.11 -34.30 -56.42
CA VAL A 116 -22.67 -34.89 -57.64
C VAL A 116 -24.15 -35.17 -57.48
#